data_AF-A0A520PRF7-F1
#
_entry.id   AF-A0A520PRF7-F1
#
_cell.length_a   1.000
_cell.length_b   1.000
_cell.length_c   1.000
_cell.angle_alpha   90.00
_cell.angle_beta   90.00
_cell.angle_gamma   90.00
#
_symmetry.space_group_name_H-M   'P 1'
#
loop_
_entity.id
_entity.type
_entity.pdbx_description
1 polymer ?
#
loop_
_entity_poly.entity_id
_entity_poly.type
_entity_poly.pdbx_seq_one_letter_code
_entity_poly.pdbx_strand_id
1 'polypeptide(L)'
;MRLQLGPPGLFEPPEETEVLVRRYQCQRCDAITVVAPADVLARLRYRGRAVVMALAYLAEGRASPWIREQVSPQRVLGHEGRRAWRSPARWAERARALWPIRAGPDDGDPRSRARAAVRSLQSRAPSSTGQLLADAIAGALLGGPRL
;
A
#
# COMPACT_ATOMS: atom_id res chain seq x y z
N MET A 1 -8.67 -0.18 -18.00
CA MET A 1 -8.69 -0.67 -16.60
C MET A 1 -7.27 -0.98 -16.12
N ARG A 2 -7.11 -1.34 -14.84
CA ARG A 2 -5.85 -1.81 -14.26
C ARG A 2 -6.11 -2.99 -13.32
N LEU A 3 -5.37 -4.08 -13.47
CA LEU A 3 -5.40 -5.19 -12.51
C LEU A 3 -4.64 -4.81 -11.23
N GLN A 4 -5.25 -5.05 -10.08
CA GLN A 4 -4.68 -4.78 -8.76
C GLN A 4 -4.84 -5.98 -7.84
N LEU A 5 -3.78 -6.28 -7.10
CA LEU A 5 -3.74 -7.35 -6.10
C LEU A 5 -4.03 -6.78 -4.71
N GLY A 6 -4.65 -7.60 -3.88
CA GLY A 6 -4.86 -7.29 -2.48
C GLY A 6 -6.23 -7.74 -2.01
N PRO A 7 -6.48 -7.71 -0.70
CA PRO A 7 -7.80 -8.01 -0.18
C PRO A 7 -8.78 -6.88 -0.56
N PRO A 8 -10.05 -7.20 -0.86
CA PRO A 8 -11.07 -6.21 -1.20
C PRO A 8 -11.58 -5.45 0.02
N GLY A 9 -11.36 -5.98 1.23
CA GLY A 9 -11.67 -5.40 2.52
C GLY A 9 -10.61 -5.72 3.57
N LEU A 10 -10.83 -5.23 4.80
CA LEU A 10 -9.96 -5.54 5.93
C LEU A 10 -10.17 -7.00 6.35
N PHE A 11 -9.09 -7.78 6.48
CA PHE A 11 -9.13 -9.21 6.87
C PHE A 11 -9.82 -10.15 5.87
N GLU A 12 -10.26 -9.65 4.72
CA GLU A 12 -10.77 -10.49 3.64
C GLU A 12 -9.62 -11.19 2.91
N PRO A 13 -9.85 -12.36 2.29
CA PRO A 13 -8.82 -13.02 1.49
C PRO A 13 -8.34 -12.13 0.33
N PRO A 14 -7.04 -12.16 -0.01
CA PRO A 14 -6.53 -11.39 -1.13
C PRO A 14 -7.02 -11.93 -2.47
N GLU A 15 -7.38 -11.03 -3.37
CA GLU A 15 -7.84 -11.34 -4.72
C GLU A 15 -7.10 -10.50 -5.77
N GLU A 16 -7.39 -10.78 -7.05
CA GLU A 16 -7.00 -9.94 -8.18
C GLU A 16 -8.26 -9.23 -8.70
N THR A 17 -8.35 -7.91 -8.49
CA THR A 17 -9.50 -7.12 -8.91
C THR A 17 -9.14 -6.25 -10.12
N GLU A 18 -10.07 -6.15 -11.06
CA GLU A 18 -10.02 -5.14 -12.10
C GLU A 18 -10.51 -3.78 -11.58
N VAL A 19 -9.68 -2.75 -11.69
CA VAL A 19 -10.01 -1.40 -11.26
C VAL A 19 -10.20 -0.49 -12.46
N LEU A 20 -11.37 0.15 -12.51
CA LEU A 20 -11.67 1.17 -13.51
C LEU A 20 -10.79 2.41 -13.26
N VAL A 21 -10.13 2.86 -14.31
CA VAL A 21 -9.34 4.11 -14.32
C VAL A 21 -9.79 4.94 -15.51
N ARG A 22 -9.83 6.27 -15.34
CA ARG A 22 -10.22 7.20 -16.38
C ARG A 22 -8.98 7.94 -16.89
N ARG A 23 -8.92 8.14 -18.20
CA ARG A 23 -7.88 8.92 -18.88
C ARG A 23 -8.52 10.14 -19.49
N TYR A 24 -7.98 11.30 -19.19
CA TYR A 24 -8.40 12.58 -19.73
C TYR A 24 -7.25 13.19 -20.49
N GLN A 25 -7.47 13.57 -21.74
CA GLN A 25 -6.52 14.33 -22.55
C GLN A 25 -6.85 15.81 -22.44
N CYS A 26 -5.86 16.61 -22.07
CA CYS A 26 -5.98 18.06 -22.08
C CYS A 26 -6.15 18.54 -23.52
N GLN A 27 -7.23 19.27 -23.78
CA GLN A 27 -7.53 19.79 -25.13
C GLN A 27 -6.61 20.94 -25.57
N ARG A 28 -5.76 21.47 -24.67
CA ARG A 28 -4.84 22.59 -24.96
C ARG A 28 -3.41 22.15 -25.23
N CYS A 29 -2.92 21.13 -24.52
CA CYS A 29 -1.51 20.73 -24.56
C CYS A 29 -1.30 19.22 -24.69
N ASP A 30 -2.36 18.45 -24.94
CA ASP A 30 -2.34 16.99 -25.11
C ASP A 30 -1.82 16.17 -23.91
N ALA A 31 -1.57 16.82 -22.77
CA ALA A 31 -1.20 16.14 -21.54
C ALA A 31 -2.29 15.14 -21.10
N ILE A 32 -1.87 13.94 -20.72
CA ILE A 32 -2.78 12.87 -20.27
C ILE A 32 -2.79 12.81 -18.74
N THR A 33 -3.97 13.05 -18.15
CA THR A 33 -4.22 12.85 -16.72
C THR A 33 -4.94 11.52 -16.50
N VAL A 34 -4.43 10.70 -15.60
CA VAL A 34 -5.07 9.45 -15.18
C VAL A 34 -5.73 9.65 -13.83
N VAL A 35 -7.04 9.40 -13.75
CA VAL A 35 -7.80 9.40 -12.51
C VAL A 35 -8.09 7.95 -12.12
N ALA A 36 -7.71 7.57 -10.92
CA ALA A 36 -7.93 6.26 -10.34
C ALA A 36 -8.51 6.39 -8.93
N PRO A 37 -9.18 5.36 -8.39
CA PRO A 37 -9.56 5.33 -6.97
C PRO A 37 -8.36 5.58 -6.07
N ALA A 38 -8.57 6.22 -4.90
CA ALA A 38 -7.51 6.57 -3.96
C ALA A 38 -6.70 5.35 -3.45
N ASP A 39 -7.28 4.16 -3.55
CA ASP A 39 -6.65 2.89 -3.22
C ASP A 39 -5.70 2.38 -4.32
N VAL A 40 -5.50 3.10 -5.42
CA VAL A 40 -4.59 2.72 -6.51
C VAL A 40 -3.30 3.52 -6.40
N LEU A 41 -2.20 2.85 -6.05
CA LEU A 41 -0.88 3.46 -5.98
C LEU A 41 -0.18 3.45 -7.35
N ALA A 42 0.41 4.58 -7.73
CA ALA A 42 1.18 4.70 -8.97
C ALA A 42 2.35 3.70 -8.98
N ARG A 43 2.51 2.96 -10.10
CA ARG A 43 3.60 1.99 -10.32
C ARG A 43 3.63 0.79 -9.36
N LEU A 44 2.57 0.55 -8.58
CA LEU A 44 2.43 -0.68 -7.78
C LEU A 44 1.31 -1.58 -8.32
N ARG A 45 1.54 -2.89 -8.32
CA ARG A 45 0.52 -3.91 -8.65
C ARG A 45 -0.46 -4.16 -7.50
N TYR A 46 -0.17 -3.65 -6.31
CA TYR A 46 -0.96 -3.85 -5.11
C TYR A 46 -1.78 -2.61 -4.79
N ARG A 47 -3.01 -2.83 -4.30
CA ARG A 47 -3.85 -1.78 -3.73
C ARG A 47 -3.15 -1.10 -2.56
N GLY A 48 -3.47 0.17 -2.33
CA GLY A 48 -2.94 0.97 -1.23
C GLY A 48 -3.15 0.29 0.12
N ARG A 49 -4.36 -0.22 0.38
CA ARG A 49 -4.67 -0.97 1.61
C ARG A 49 -3.79 -2.21 1.79
N ALA A 50 -3.50 -2.94 0.72
CA ALA A 50 -2.68 -4.15 0.76
C ALA A 50 -1.23 -3.80 1.15
N VAL A 51 -0.73 -2.66 0.64
CA VAL A 51 0.57 -2.13 1.04
C VAL A 51 0.56 -1.69 2.50
N VAL A 52 -0.48 -0.99 2.97
CA VAL A 52 -0.60 -0.58 4.38
C VAL A 52 -0.66 -1.80 5.33
N MET A 53 -1.43 -2.84 4.98
CA MET A 53 -1.46 -4.10 5.72
C MET A 53 -0.06 -4.73 5.79
N ALA A 54 0.64 -4.81 4.66
CA ALA A 54 1.99 -5.36 4.63
C ALA A 54 2.98 -4.57 5.51
N LEU A 55 2.85 -3.24 5.57
CA LEU A 55 3.67 -2.39 6.45
C LEU A 55 3.33 -2.62 7.93
N ALA A 56 2.04 -2.73 8.28
CA ALA A 56 1.63 -3.02 9.65
C ALA A 56 2.17 -4.38 10.13
N TYR A 57 2.03 -5.41 9.31
CA TYR A 57 2.56 -6.74 9.64
C TYR A 57 4.09 -6.77 9.69
N LEU A 58 4.77 -6.01 8.82
CA LEU A 58 6.21 -5.83 8.93
C LEU A 58 6.59 -5.14 10.25
N ALA A 59 5.86 -4.11 10.66
CA ALA A 59 6.05 -3.40 11.94
C ALA A 59 5.85 -4.32 13.16
N GLU A 60 4.96 -5.31 13.05
CA GLU A 60 4.72 -6.39 14.00
C GLU A 60 5.80 -7.50 13.97
N GLY A 61 6.68 -7.51 12.97
CA GLY A 61 7.76 -8.49 12.83
C GLY A 61 7.33 -9.79 12.18
N ARG A 62 6.21 -9.79 11.46
CA ARG A 62 5.75 -10.97 10.71
C ARG A 62 6.73 -11.28 9.59
N ALA A 63 6.93 -12.56 9.33
CA ALA A 63 7.82 -13.01 8.26
C ALA A 63 7.21 -12.69 6.88
N SER A 64 8.06 -12.35 5.90
CA SER A 64 7.60 -11.97 4.56
C SER A 64 6.70 -13.01 3.87
N PRO A 65 6.93 -14.34 3.98
CA PRO A 65 6.02 -15.33 3.42
C PRO A 65 4.60 -15.21 3.98
N TRP A 66 4.47 -15.08 5.31
CA TRP A 66 3.19 -14.91 5.97
C TRP A 66 2.50 -13.62 5.54
N ILE A 67 3.24 -12.49 5.47
CA ILE A 67 2.69 -11.21 5.02
C ILE A 67 2.12 -11.35 3.61
N ARG A 68 2.83 -12.07 2.73
CA ARG A 68 2.41 -12.25 1.33
C ARG A 68 1.08 -12.98 1.24
N GLU A 69 0.91 -14.04 2.02
CA GLU A 69 -0.32 -14.82 2.07
C GLU A 69 -1.53 -13.98 2.45
N GLN A 70 -1.34 -12.94 3.28
CA GLN A 70 -2.41 -12.04 3.67
C GLN A 70 -2.78 -11.01 2.59
N VAL A 71 -1.86 -10.67 1.69
CA VAL A 71 -2.03 -9.52 0.77
C VAL A 71 -1.94 -9.88 -0.72
N SER A 72 -1.70 -11.13 -1.08
CA SER A 72 -1.54 -11.57 -2.46
C SER A 72 -2.25 -12.90 -2.74
N PRO A 73 -3.07 -13.00 -3.80
CA PRO A 73 -3.69 -14.27 -4.20
C PRO A 73 -2.68 -15.26 -4.82
N GLN A 74 -1.49 -14.77 -5.19
CA GLN A 74 -0.51 -15.54 -5.97
C GLN A 74 0.33 -16.44 -5.07
N ARG A 75 -0.06 -17.72 -5.01
CA ARG A 75 0.58 -18.78 -4.21
C ARG A 75 1.83 -19.38 -4.85
N VAL A 76 1.88 -19.45 -6.19
CA VAL A 76 3.03 -20.03 -6.90
C VAL A 76 4.02 -18.92 -7.24
N LEU A 77 5.21 -19.03 -6.66
CA LEU A 77 6.38 -18.25 -7.03
C LEU A 77 7.39 -19.18 -7.69
N GLY A 78 8.02 -18.68 -8.76
CA GLY A 78 9.28 -19.24 -9.24
C GLY A 78 10.33 -19.26 -8.12
N HIS A 79 11.38 -20.06 -8.29
CA HIS A 79 12.36 -20.39 -7.24
C HIS A 79 12.93 -19.17 -6.48
N GLU A 80 13.09 -18.03 -7.16
CA GLU A 80 13.58 -16.76 -6.58
C GLU A 80 12.54 -16.04 -5.72
N GLY A 81 11.26 -16.13 -6.07
CA GLY A 81 10.20 -15.44 -5.34
C GLY A 81 9.98 -16.02 -3.93
N ARG A 82 10.27 -17.32 -3.72
CA ARG A 82 10.10 -17.99 -2.42
C ARG A 82 11.10 -17.53 -1.36
N ARG A 83 12.32 -17.15 -1.75
CA ARG A 83 13.41 -16.87 -0.78
C ARG A 83 13.54 -15.40 -0.38
N ALA A 84 12.94 -14.46 -1.10
CA ALA A 84 13.21 -13.03 -0.84
C ALA A 84 12.10 -12.08 -1.33
N TRP A 85 10.84 -12.26 -0.90
CA TRP A 85 9.81 -11.25 -1.15
C TRP A 85 10.05 -9.99 -0.29
N ARG A 86 10.94 -9.12 -0.78
CA ARG A 86 11.39 -7.88 -0.13
C ARG A 86 10.43 -6.69 -0.30
N SER A 87 9.26 -6.91 -0.90
CA SER A 87 8.31 -5.82 -1.18
C SER A 87 7.90 -5.02 0.06
N PRO A 88 7.56 -5.64 1.22
CA PRO A 88 7.22 -4.86 2.41
C PRO A 88 8.33 -3.90 2.85
N ALA A 89 9.59 -4.35 2.83
CA ALA A 89 10.74 -3.51 3.16
C ALA A 89 10.94 -2.36 2.14
N ARG A 90 10.87 -2.66 0.84
CA ARG A 90 10.96 -1.65 -0.23
C ARG A 90 9.82 -0.64 -0.18
N TRP A 91 8.63 -1.06 0.22
CA TRP A 91 7.49 -0.16 0.41
C TRP A 91 7.65 0.72 1.64
N ALA A 92 8.26 0.20 2.72
CA ALA A 92 8.56 0.99 3.91
C ALA A 92 9.54 2.12 3.57
N GLU A 93 10.60 1.83 2.81
CA GLU A 93 11.54 2.83 2.27
C GLU A 93 10.84 3.87 1.39
N ARG A 94 9.89 3.44 0.56
CA ARG A 94 9.18 4.33 -0.38
C ARG A 94 7.95 5.00 0.22
N ALA A 95 7.60 4.77 1.48
CA ALA A 95 6.29 5.18 2.04
C ALA A 95 6.04 6.70 1.89
N ARG A 96 7.08 7.53 2.04
CA ARG A 96 7.02 8.99 1.83
C ARG A 96 6.78 9.40 0.39
N ALA A 97 7.19 8.58 -0.58
CA ALA A 97 6.91 8.78 -1.99
C ALA A 97 5.54 8.23 -2.41
N LEU A 98 4.95 7.33 -1.61
CA LEU A 98 3.62 6.76 -1.84
C LEU A 98 2.52 7.60 -1.22
N TRP A 99 2.77 8.23 -0.06
CA TRP A 99 1.79 9.03 0.66
C TRP A 99 2.37 10.35 1.18
N PRO A 100 1.55 11.40 1.37
CA PRO A 100 1.95 12.68 1.92
C PRO A 100 2.16 12.63 3.45
N ILE A 101 3.05 11.75 3.91
CA ILE A 101 3.34 11.53 5.33
C ILE A 101 4.71 12.07 5.74
N ARG A 102 4.82 12.52 7.00
CA ARG A 102 6.09 12.84 7.65
C ARG A 102 6.55 11.62 8.46
N ALA A 103 7.47 10.83 7.93
CA ALA A 103 7.97 9.63 8.59
C ALA A 103 9.47 9.77 8.91
N GLY A 104 9.85 10.09 10.16
CA GLY A 104 11.21 9.98 10.75
C GLY A 104 12.47 10.30 9.89
N PRO A 105 13.69 10.15 10.43
CA PRO A 105 14.88 9.98 9.61
C PRO A 105 14.85 8.60 8.91
N ASP A 106 15.46 8.52 7.71
CA ASP A 106 15.51 7.31 6.88
C ASP A 106 16.56 6.30 7.36
N ASP A 107 17.19 6.49 8.51
CA ASP A 107 18.26 5.64 9.07
C ASP A 107 17.75 4.38 9.78
N GLY A 108 16.45 4.31 10.09
CA GLY A 108 15.83 3.16 10.74
C GLY A 108 15.80 1.90 9.86
N ASP A 109 15.83 0.73 10.50
CA ASP A 109 15.60 -0.55 9.82
C ASP A 109 14.20 -0.60 9.16
N PRO A 110 13.94 -1.51 8.20
CA PRO A 110 12.65 -1.57 7.50
C PRO A 110 11.42 -1.68 8.40
N ARG A 111 11.52 -2.35 9.56
CA ARG A 111 10.42 -2.49 10.52
C ARG A 111 10.13 -1.17 11.22
N SER A 112 11.18 -0.44 11.59
CA SER A 112 11.06 0.90 12.18
C SER A 112 10.43 1.89 11.18
N ARG A 113 10.87 1.87 9.92
CA ARG A 113 10.26 2.70 8.85
C ARG A 113 8.79 2.36 8.61
N ALA A 114 8.46 1.07 8.57
CA ALA A 114 7.07 0.62 8.42
C ALA A 114 6.20 1.08 9.59
N ARG A 115 6.68 0.98 10.84
CA ARG A 115 5.97 1.47 12.03
C ARG A 115 5.72 2.97 11.97
N ALA A 116 6.73 3.76 11.58
CA ALA A 116 6.59 5.20 11.42
C ALA A 116 5.53 5.53 10.35
N ALA A 117 5.59 4.88 9.20
CA ALA A 117 4.62 5.08 8.12
C ALA A 117 3.18 4.76 8.56
N VAL A 118 2.96 3.61 9.21
CA VAL A 118 1.63 3.21 9.71
C VAL A 118 1.07 4.22 10.71
N ARG A 119 1.89 4.68 11.67
CA ARG A 119 1.46 5.69 12.65
C ARG A 119 1.14 7.05 12.00
N SER A 120 1.94 7.47 11.01
CA SER A 120 1.66 8.71 10.27
C SER A 120 0.40 8.63 9.41
N LEU A 121 0.06 7.44 8.91
CA LEU A 121 -1.20 7.21 8.19
C LEU A 121 -2.37 7.17 9.17
N GLN A 122 -2.22 6.48 10.30
CA GLN A 122 -3.23 6.43 11.36
C GLN A 122 -3.62 7.83 11.85
N SER A 123 -2.66 8.74 12.03
CA SER A 123 -2.93 10.11 12.47
C SER A 123 -3.72 10.95 11.45
N ARG A 124 -3.96 10.43 10.25
CA ARG A 124 -4.76 11.05 9.18
C ARG A 124 -6.15 10.41 9.05
N ALA A 125 -6.48 9.43 9.89
CA ALA A 125 -7.82 8.86 9.92
C ALA A 125 -8.85 9.95 10.28
N PRO A 126 -10.02 9.98 9.61
CA PRO A 126 -11.06 10.98 9.86
C PRO A 126 -11.70 10.81 11.24
N SER A 127 -11.80 9.56 11.70
CA SER A 127 -12.28 9.14 13.00
C SER A 127 -11.43 7.94 13.45
N SER A 128 -10.98 7.98 14.69
CA SER A 128 -10.23 6.88 15.29
C SER A 128 -11.20 5.78 15.71
N THR A 129 -10.93 4.57 15.27
CA THR A 129 -11.64 3.35 15.69
C THR A 129 -10.94 2.65 16.86
N GLY A 130 -9.75 3.11 17.24
CA GLY A 130 -8.87 2.43 18.21
C GLY A 130 -8.11 1.24 17.63
N GLN A 131 -8.37 0.87 16.37
CA GLN A 131 -7.67 -0.20 15.66
C GLN A 131 -6.63 0.38 14.71
N LEU A 132 -5.36 0.26 15.07
CA LEU A 132 -4.23 0.85 14.34
C LEU A 132 -4.27 0.58 12.83
N LEU A 133 -4.55 -0.66 12.42
CA LEU A 133 -4.56 -1.04 11.01
C LEU A 133 -5.76 -0.43 10.26
N ALA A 134 -6.95 -0.45 10.85
CA ALA A 134 -8.15 0.11 10.23
C ALA A 134 -8.00 1.63 10.05
N ASP A 135 -7.53 2.32 11.08
CA ASP A 135 -7.28 3.76 11.08
C ASP A 135 -6.19 4.13 10.05
N ALA A 136 -5.10 3.36 9.97
CA ALA A 136 -4.04 3.59 9.00
C ALA A 136 -4.53 3.43 7.55
N ILE A 137 -5.38 2.44 7.28
CA ILE A 137 -6.00 2.27 5.95
C ILE A 137 -6.92 3.45 5.65
N ALA A 138 -7.78 3.84 6.58
CA ALA A 138 -8.68 4.98 6.41
C ALA A 138 -7.91 6.27 6.09
N GLY A 139 -6.83 6.54 6.85
CA GLY A 139 -5.97 7.70 6.62
C GLY A 139 -5.19 7.65 5.30
N ALA A 140 -4.82 6.46 4.83
CA ALA A 140 -4.18 6.27 3.52
C ALA A 140 -5.15 6.55 2.36
N LEU A 141 -6.40 6.09 2.48
CA LEU A 141 -7.41 6.24 1.43
C LEU A 141 -7.94 7.67 1.34
N LEU A 142 -8.19 8.33 2.47
CA LEU A 142 -8.65 9.72 2.49
C LEU A 142 -7.54 10.72 2.21
N GLY A 143 -6.33 10.43 2.73
CA GLY A 143 -5.17 11.28 2.49
C GLY A 143 -4.68 11.27 1.04
N GLY A 144 -5.09 10.26 0.26
CA GLY A 144 -4.68 10.03 -1.11
C GLY A 144 -3.21 9.63 -1.26
N PRO A 145 -2.85 8.93 -2.34
CA PRO A 145 -1.45 8.73 -2.69
C PRO A 145 -0.81 10.05 -3.15
N ARG A 146 0.52 10.14 -3.05
CA ARG A 146 1.26 11.16 -3.80
C ARG A 146 1.22 10.83 -5.29
N LEU A 147 0.95 11.83 -6.11
CA LEU A 147 0.95 11.77 -7.57
C LEU A 147 2.36 11.99 -8.12
#